data_AF-A0A7Y5TII9-F1
#
_entry.id   AF-A0A7Y5TII9-F1
#
_cell.length_a   1.000
_cell.length_b   1.000
_cell.length_c   1.000
_cell.angle_alpha   90.00
_cell.angle_beta   90.00
_cell.angle_gamma   90.00
#
_symmetry.space_group_name_H-M   'P 1'
#
loop_
_entity.id
_entity.type
_entity.pdbx_description
1 polymer ?
#
loop_
_entity_poly.entity_id
_entity_poly.type
_entity_poly.pdbx_seq_one_letter_code
_entity_poly.pdbx_strand_id
1 'polypeptide(L)'
;MNGAPWWRRPGVAFLVDVVLVVVFAAVGRASHDESNALVGALSTAWPFLVGTALGWIVVRFTRRMWPVDVAPGVTVWFATVLVGMVLRRAVGSGTAVSF
;
A
#
# COMPACT_ATOMS: atom_id res chain seq x y z
N MET A 1 -13.62 -29.51 10.08
CA MET A 1 -12.33 -28.80 10.24
C MET A 1 -12.37 -27.55 9.37
N ASN A 2 -12.89 -26.42 9.87
CA ASN A 2 -12.97 -25.20 9.08
C ASN A 2 -11.72 -24.37 9.36
N GLY A 3 -10.66 -24.62 8.59
CA GLY A 3 -9.51 -23.72 8.57
C GLY A 3 -9.96 -22.33 8.14
N ALA A 4 -9.30 -21.29 8.63
CA ALA A 4 -9.55 -19.94 8.15
C ALA A 4 -9.49 -19.94 6.60
N PRO A 5 -10.44 -19.26 5.93
CA PRO A 5 -10.49 -19.27 4.48
C PRO A 5 -9.19 -18.76 3.86
N TRP A 6 -8.89 -19.17 2.63
CA TRP A 6 -7.58 -18.97 2.00
C TRP A 6 -7.15 -17.49 1.90
N TRP A 7 -8.10 -16.56 1.79
CA TRP A 7 -7.84 -15.11 1.76
C TRP A 7 -7.41 -14.52 3.12
N ARG A 8 -7.66 -15.22 4.22
CA ARG A 8 -7.16 -14.84 5.56
C ARG A 8 -5.73 -15.29 5.83
N ARG A 9 -5.09 -15.99 4.89
CA ARG A 9 -3.66 -16.33 5.01
C ARG A 9 -2.84 -15.05 4.91
N PRO A 10 -1.93 -14.77 5.86
CA PRO A 10 -1.16 -13.51 5.86
C PRO A 10 -0.43 -13.23 4.54
N GLY A 11 0.17 -14.24 3.91
CA GLY A 11 0.81 -14.08 2.61
C GLY A 11 -0.14 -13.67 1.49
N VAL A 12 -1.38 -14.18 1.49
CA VAL A 12 -2.41 -13.81 0.50
C VAL A 12 -2.89 -12.39 0.75
N ALA A 13 -3.18 -12.03 2.00
CA ALA A 13 -3.59 -10.67 2.35
C ALA A 13 -2.52 -9.63 2.00
N PHE A 14 -1.23 -9.91 2.27
CA PHE A 14 -0.14 -9.02 1.89
C PHE A 14 -0.02 -8.85 0.37
N LEU A 15 -0.16 -9.95 -0.38
CA LEU A 15 -0.15 -9.89 -1.84
C LEU A 15 -1.33 -9.06 -2.37
N VAL A 16 -2.51 -9.19 -1.77
CA VAL A 16 -3.68 -8.37 -2.11
C VAL A 16 -3.40 -6.89 -1.86
N ASP A 17 -2.81 -6.52 -0.72
CA ASP A 17 -2.44 -5.12 -0.43
C ASP A 17 -1.46 -4.57 -1.48
N VAL A 18 -0.43 -5.33 -1.83
CA VAL A 18 0.56 -4.95 -2.86
C VAL A 18 -0.12 -4.73 -4.22
N VAL A 19 -0.98 -5.66 -4.63
CA VAL A 19 -1.73 -5.56 -5.89
C VAL A 19 -2.63 -4.33 -5.88
N LEU A 20 -3.36 -4.09 -4.79
CA LEU A 20 -4.25 -2.94 -4.66
C LEU A 20 -3.48 -1.60 -4.74
N VAL A 21 -2.30 -1.50 -4.11
CA VAL A 21 -1.45 -0.30 -4.21
C VAL A 21 -0.97 -0.07 -5.64
N VAL A 22 -0.53 -1.12 -6.35
CA VAL A 22 -0.08 -1.03 -7.75
C VAL A 22 -1.25 -0.65 -8.67
N VAL A 23 -2.42 -1.27 -8.50
CA VAL A 23 -3.62 -0.96 -9.27
C VAL A 23 -4.06 0.47 -9.02
N PHE A 24 -4.08 0.93 -7.76
CA PHE A 24 -4.40 2.31 -7.42
C PHE A 24 -3.46 3.31 -8.11
N ALA A 25 -2.14 3.05 -8.09
CA ALA A 25 -1.17 3.88 -8.77
C ALA A 25 -1.36 3.89 -10.30
N ALA A 26 -1.61 2.73 -10.90
CA ALA A 26 -1.84 2.60 -12.34
C ALA A 26 -3.12 3.32 -12.78
N VAL A 27 -4.24 3.13 -12.06
CA VAL A 27 -5.51 3.79 -12.33
C VAL A 27 -5.38 5.30 -12.15
N GLY A 28 -4.73 5.78 -11.09
CA GLY A 28 -4.49 7.19 -10.87
C GLY A 28 -3.71 7.86 -12.01
N ARG A 29 -2.66 7.20 -12.51
CA ARG A 29 -1.89 7.69 -13.67
C ARG A 29 -2.67 7.64 -14.97
N ALA A 30 -3.44 6.58 -15.20
CA ALA A 30 -4.29 6.45 -16.39
C ALA A 30 -5.33 7.57 -16.46
N SER A 31 -5.89 7.98 -15.31
CA SER A 31 -6.80 9.13 -15.23
C SER A 31 -6.16 10.48 -15.56
N HIS A 32 -4.82 10.56 -15.63
CA HIS A 32 -4.06 11.75 -15.98
C HIS A 32 -3.39 11.67 -17.38
N ASP A 33 -3.77 10.69 -18.23
CA ASP A 33 -3.28 10.51 -19.61
C ASP A 33 -1.74 10.42 -19.77
N GLU A 34 -1.07 9.77 -18.82
CA GLU A 34 0.40 9.68 -18.85
C GLU A 34 0.91 8.52 -19.75
N SER A 35 1.87 8.81 -20.63
CA SER A 35 2.27 7.95 -21.76
C SER A 35 3.15 6.73 -21.44
N ASN A 36 3.52 6.50 -20.18
CA ASN A 36 4.37 5.36 -19.76
C ASN A 36 3.74 4.57 -18.60
N ALA A 37 2.76 3.73 -18.91
CA ALA A 37 1.87 3.13 -17.93
C ALA A 37 2.59 2.25 -16.88
N LEU A 38 3.50 1.36 -17.28
CA LEU A 38 4.08 0.37 -16.36
C LEU A 38 5.19 0.96 -15.48
N VAL A 39 6.21 1.56 -16.09
CA VAL A 39 7.32 2.18 -15.36
C VAL A 39 6.82 3.34 -14.52
N GLY A 40 5.85 4.09 -15.07
CA GLY A 40 5.18 5.16 -14.36
C GLY A 40 4.37 4.68 -13.15
N ALA A 41 3.60 3.59 -13.29
CA ALA A 41 2.86 3.03 -12.16
C ALA A 41 3.80 2.55 -11.05
N LEU A 42 4.90 1.88 -11.40
CA LEU A 42 5.89 1.43 -10.41
C LEU A 42 6.62 2.60 -9.73
N SER A 43 6.96 3.66 -10.47
CA SER A 43 7.58 4.85 -9.90
C SER A 43 6.63 5.60 -8.94
N THR A 44 5.33 5.56 -9.20
CA THR A 44 4.31 6.11 -8.31
C THR A 44 4.02 5.19 -7.11
N ALA A 45 4.04 3.86 -7.30
CA ALA A 45 3.64 2.87 -6.30
C ALA A 45 4.69 2.60 -5.22
N TRP A 46 5.99 2.57 -5.58
CA TRP A 46 7.04 2.11 -4.66
C TRP A 46 7.07 2.83 -3.29
N PRO A 47 6.82 4.16 -3.16
CA PRO A 47 6.82 4.81 -1.85
C PRO A 47 5.70 4.28 -0.95
N PHE A 48 4.53 4.02 -1.54
CA PHE A 48 3.38 3.47 -0.83
C PHE A 48 3.59 2.00 -0.48
N LEU A 49 4.23 1.21 -1.36
CA LEU A 49 4.59 -0.18 -1.07
C LEU A 49 5.56 -0.28 0.12
N VAL A 50 6.51 0.66 0.25
CA VAL A 50 7.36 0.77 1.45
C VAL A 50 6.50 1.06 2.68
N GLY A 51 5.54 1.99 2.59
CA GLY A 51 4.59 2.27 3.67
C GLY A 51 3.73 1.07 4.06
N THR A 52 3.25 0.29 3.08
CA THR A 52 2.50 -0.95 3.32
C THR A 52 3.34 -1.98 4.06
N ALA A 53 4.58 -2.22 3.61
CA ALA A 53 5.50 -3.15 4.27
C ALA A 53 5.80 -2.71 5.72
N LEU A 54 6.03 -1.41 5.95
CA LEU A 54 6.23 -0.87 7.30
C LEU A 54 4.97 -1.01 8.17
N GLY A 55 3.78 -0.78 7.62
CA GLY A 55 2.52 -0.98 8.33
C GLY A 55 2.34 -2.42 8.80
N TRP A 56 2.64 -3.39 7.94
CA TRP A 56 2.63 -4.82 8.27
C TRP A 56 3.62 -5.16 9.39
N ILE A 57 4.84 -4.64 9.32
CA ILE A 57 5.87 -4.78 10.36
C ILE A 57 5.36 -4.19 11.67
N VAL A 58 4.86 -2.95 11.67
CA VAL A 58 4.35 -2.27 12.87
C VAL A 58 3.26 -3.09 13.54
N VAL A 59 2.24 -3.54 12.81
CA VAL A 59 1.19 -4.40 13.36
C VAL A 59 1.78 -5.69 13.94
N ARG A 60 2.67 -6.36 13.20
CA ARG A 60 3.25 -7.64 13.61
C ARG A 60 4.05 -7.54 14.90
N PHE A 61 4.79 -6.44 15.10
CA PHE A 61 5.66 -6.26 16.27
C PHE A 61 4.90 -5.65 17.47
N THR A 62 3.98 -4.72 17.25
CA THR A 62 3.25 -4.04 18.33
C THR A 62 2.07 -4.86 18.85
N ARG A 63 1.32 -5.51 17.95
CA ARG A 63 0.09 -6.25 18.30
C ARG A 63 0.27 -7.76 18.33
N ARG A 64 1.45 -8.27 17.91
CA ARG A 64 1.77 -9.72 17.83
C ARG A 64 0.73 -10.53 17.04
N MET A 65 0.09 -9.91 16.06
CA MET A 65 -0.92 -10.50 15.17
C MET A 65 -0.66 -10.12 13.71
N TRP A 66 -1.38 -10.75 12.77
CA TRP A 66 -1.33 -10.41 11.35
C TRP A 66 -2.46 -9.42 11.00
N PRO A 67 -2.24 -8.47 10.07
CA PRO A 67 -3.24 -7.46 9.72
C PRO A 67 -4.33 -8.00 8.78
N VAL A 68 -5.05 -9.04 9.23
CA VAL A 68 -6.12 -9.69 8.45
C VAL A 68 -7.52 -9.30 8.93
N ASP A 69 -7.61 -8.37 9.88
CA ASP A 69 -8.83 -7.80 10.42
C ASP A 69 -8.83 -6.26 10.24
N VAL A 70 -10.01 -5.64 10.35
CA VAL A 70 -10.21 -4.21 10.05
C VAL A 70 -9.32 -3.29 10.87
N ALA A 71 -9.26 -3.48 12.19
CA ALA A 71 -8.51 -2.57 13.07
C ALA A 71 -6.99 -2.55 12.79
N PRO A 72 -6.31 -3.71 12.62
CA PRO A 72 -4.96 -3.75 12.07
C PRO A 72 -4.83 -3.20 10.64
N GLY A 73 -5.81 -3.47 9.76
CA GLY A 73 -5.83 -2.96 8.39
C GLY A 73 -5.81 -1.44 8.31
N VAL A 74 -6.53 -0.76 9.22
CA VAL A 74 -6.47 0.71 9.35
C VAL A 74 -5.05 1.20 9.66
N THR A 75 -4.30 0.48 10.49
CA THR A 75 -2.90 0.82 10.78
C THR A 75 -2.01 0.68 9.53
N VAL A 76 -2.20 -0.40 8.76
CA VAL A 76 -1.47 -0.61 7.49
C VAL A 76 -1.81 0.49 6.49
N TRP A 77 -3.09 0.84 6.36
CA TRP A 77 -3.55 1.91 5.47
C TRP A 77 -2.95 3.28 5.84
N PHE A 78 -3.00 3.66 7.12
CA PHE A 78 -2.37 4.90 7.59
C PHE A 78 -0.87 4.93 7.32
N ALA A 79 -0.16 3.83 7.60
CA ALA A 79 1.28 3.73 7.32
C ALA A 79 1.56 3.84 5.81
N THR A 80 0.77 3.17 4.97
CA THR A 80 0.87 3.23 3.51
C THR A 80 0.80 4.66 3.01
N VAL A 81 -0.22 5.42 3.43
CA VAL A 81 -0.41 6.81 3.00
C VAL A 81 0.67 7.72 3.58
N LEU A 82 0.89 7.67 4.90
CA LEU A 82 1.79 8.61 5.58
C LEU A 82 3.23 8.44 5.10
N VAL A 83 3.76 7.21 5.14
CA VAL A 83 5.12 6.91 4.68
C VAL A 83 5.23 7.17 3.19
N GLY A 84 4.23 6.77 2.40
CA GLY A 84 4.24 7.00 0.96
C GLY A 84 4.35 8.48 0.60
N MET A 85 3.57 9.35 1.25
CA MET A 85 3.64 10.79 1.02
C MET A 85 4.95 11.40 1.49
N VAL A 86 5.48 10.98 2.64
CA VAL A 86 6.79 11.44 3.15
C VAL A 86 7.90 11.06 2.17
N LEU A 87 7.95 9.81 1.72
CA LEU A 87 8.94 9.35 0.75
C LEU A 87 8.81 10.07 -0.59
N ARG A 88 7.59 10.22 -1.12
CA ARG A 88 7.34 10.99 -2.35
C ARG A 88 7.88 12.40 -2.26
N ARG A 89 7.67 13.08 -1.13
CA ARG A 89 8.21 14.41 -0.89
C ARG A 89 9.74 14.41 -0.83
N ALA A 90 10.33 13.43 -0.14
CA ALA A 90 11.77 13.28 -0.02
C ALA A 90 12.48 13.03 -1.37
N VAL A 91 11.84 12.29 -2.29
CA VAL A 91 12.37 12.02 -3.64
C VAL A 91 11.92 13.02 -4.70
N GLY A 92 11.29 14.14 -4.31
CA GLY A 92 10.90 15.20 -5.24
C GLY A 92 9.74 14.86 -6.19
N SER A 93 8.95 13.81 -5.91
CA SER A 93 7.85 13.35 -6.78
C SER A 93 6.57 14.19 -6.73
N GLY A 94 6.58 15.33 -6.04
CA GLY A 94 5.43 16.23 -5.91
C GLY A 94 4.27 15.66 -5.08
N THR A 95 3.57 16.55 -4.37
CA THR A 95 2.29 16.31 -3.70
C THR A 95 1.35 17.43 -4.09
N ALA A 96 0.31 17.12 -4.86
CA ALA A 96 -0.73 18.09 -5.16
C ALA A 96 -1.46 18.47 -3.86
N VAL A 97 -1.63 19.76 -3.63
CA VAL A 97 -2.55 20.24 -2.59
C VAL A 97 -3.97 20.05 -3.10
N SER A 98 -4.87 19.62 -2.22
CA SER A 98 -6.28 19.48 -2.54
C SER A 98 -6.87 20.84 -2.94
N PHE A 99 -7.64 20.84 -4.03
CA PHE A 99 -8.34 21.99 -4.61
C PHE A 99 -9.86 21.83 -4.43
#